data_AF-A0A0M3KBL2-F1
#
_entry.id   AF-A0A0M3KBL2-F1
#
_cell.length_a   1.000
_cell.length_b   1.000
_cell.length_c   1.000
_cell.angle_alpha   90.00
_cell.angle_beta   90.00
_cell.angle_gamma   90.00
#
_symmetry.space_group_name_H-M   'P 1'
#
loop_
_entity.id
_entity.type
_entity.pdbx_description
1 polymer ?
#
loop_
_entity_poly.entity_id
_entity_poly.type
_entity_poly.pdbx_seq_one_letter_code
_entity_poly.pdbx_strand_id
1 'polypeptide(L)'
;LRDSVEAVNKVKMWILFLIPRIEDGNNFGVSIQEEALNEVRTVEGEAASFLDQISRYFVSRARLITKVAKYPHVEDYRRAILDMDEKQFINIRLVLTEMRNHFATLHDMITKNLEKIKTPRNNNIEHMY
;
A
#
# COMPACT_ATOMS: atom_id res chain seq x y z
N LEU A 1 6.96 5.53 4.67
CA LEU A 1 7.03 4.43 3.67
C LEU A 1 7.42 3.11 4.30
N ARG A 2 8.63 2.92 4.85
CA ARG A 2 9.00 1.66 5.54
C ARG A 2 8.06 1.36 6.71
N ASP A 3 7.91 2.32 7.63
CA ASP A 3 6.98 2.22 8.75
C ASP A 3 5.53 2.03 8.28
N SER A 4 5.20 2.59 7.10
CA SER A 4 3.88 2.46 6.50
C SER A 4 3.61 1.02 6.05
N VAL A 5 4.58 0.37 5.40
CA VAL A 5 4.50 -1.06 5.04
C VAL A 5 4.35 -1.92 6.29
N GLU A 6 5.12 -1.64 7.33
CA GLU A 6 5.02 -2.38 8.60
C GLU A 6 3.64 -2.22 9.26
N ALA A 7 3.10 -1.00 9.28
CA ALA A 7 1.78 -0.72 9.83
C ALA A 7 0.67 -1.44 9.06
N VAL A 8 0.68 -1.37 7.73
CA VAL A 8 -0.30 -2.04 6.87
C VAL A 8 -0.19 -3.57 7.01
N ASN A 9 1.02 -4.12 7.08
CA ASN A 9 1.23 -5.55 7.31
C ASN A 9 0.68 -6.01 8.68
N LYS A 10 0.84 -5.20 9.75
CA LYS A 10 0.25 -5.51 11.06
C LYS A 10 -1.28 -5.61 10.98
N VAL A 11 -1.93 -4.65 10.32
CA VAL A 11 -3.39 -4.65 10.11
C VAL A 11 -3.82 -5.85 9.27
N LYS A 12 -3.10 -6.16 8.19
CA LYS A 12 -3.34 -7.34 7.34
C LYS A 12 -3.33 -8.63 8.15
N MET A 13 -2.29 -8.82 8.96
CA MET A 13 -2.17 -10.01 9.80
C MET A 13 -3.26 -10.08 10.85
N TRP A 14 -3.63 -8.94 11.45
CA TRP A 14 -4.74 -8.86 12.41
C TRP A 14 -6.07 -9.30 11.78
N ILE A 15 -6.44 -8.77 10.61
CA ILE A 15 -7.66 -9.20 9.91
C ILE A 15 -7.58 -10.67 9.52
N LEU A 16 -6.44 -11.12 8.97
CA LEU A 16 -6.23 -12.51 8.56
C LEU A 16 -6.45 -13.51 9.70
N PHE A 17 -5.97 -13.19 10.92
CA PHE A 17 -6.15 -14.04 12.09
C PHE A 17 -7.57 -14.04 12.65
N LEU A 18 -8.40 -13.06 12.30
CA LEU A 18 -9.80 -12.99 12.70
C LEU A 18 -10.74 -13.75 11.75
N ILE A 19 -10.25 -14.22 10.60
CA ILE A 19 -11.06 -15.02 9.68
C ILE A 19 -11.39 -16.37 10.34
N PRO A 20 -12.69 -16.71 10.52
CA PRO A 20 -13.10 -17.92 11.20
C PRO A 20 -12.94 -19.15 10.31
N ARG A 21 -13.14 -20.33 10.88
CA ARG A 21 -13.22 -21.59 10.13
C ARG A 21 -14.28 -21.49 9.02
N ILE A 22 -14.01 -22.06 7.86
CA ILE A 22 -14.98 -22.17 6.76
C ILE A 22 -16.17 -23.02 7.19
N GLU A 23 -17.38 -22.51 6.96
CA GLU A 23 -18.66 -23.15 7.27
C GLU A 23 -19.69 -22.83 6.18
N ASP A 24 -20.72 -23.67 6.06
CA ASP A 24 -21.84 -23.44 5.15
C ASP A 24 -22.84 -22.44 5.77
N GLY A 25 -23.01 -21.29 5.14
CA GLY A 25 -23.93 -20.24 5.59
C GLY A 25 -23.33 -19.23 6.57
N ASN A 26 -24.06 -18.15 6.84
CA ASN A 26 -23.65 -17.04 7.72
C ASN A 26 -22.29 -16.40 7.36
N ASN A 27 -21.94 -16.34 6.07
CA ASN A 27 -20.64 -15.87 5.59
C ASN A 27 -20.60 -14.38 5.21
N PHE A 28 -21.66 -13.61 5.46
CA PHE A 28 -21.71 -12.18 5.12
C PHE A 28 -20.64 -11.35 5.86
N GLY A 29 -20.43 -11.60 7.16
CA GLY A 29 -19.34 -10.92 7.87
C GLY A 29 -17.96 -11.37 7.41
N VAL A 30 -17.83 -12.63 6.97
CA VAL A 30 -16.58 -13.16 6.41
C VAL A 30 -16.26 -12.48 5.08
N SER A 31 -17.25 -12.24 4.21
CA SER A 31 -17.02 -11.49 2.97
C SER A 31 -16.59 -10.04 3.22
N ILE A 32 -17.08 -9.41 4.30
CA ILE A 32 -16.60 -8.08 4.72
C ILE A 32 -15.13 -8.13 5.17
N GLN A 33 -14.73 -9.18 5.92
CA GLN A 33 -13.32 -9.38 6.29
C GLN A 33 -12.44 -9.58 5.06
N GLU A 34 -12.89 -10.36 4.07
CA GLU A 34 -12.17 -10.60 2.82
C GLU A 34 -12.00 -9.32 2.00
N GLU A 35 -13.04 -8.49 1.89
CA GLU A 35 -12.97 -7.20 1.21
C GLU A 35 -11.98 -6.25 1.89
N ALA A 36 -12.07 -6.10 3.22
CA ALA A 36 -11.13 -5.28 3.98
C ALA A 36 -9.69 -5.80 3.87
N LEU A 37 -9.49 -7.12 3.91
CA LEU A 37 -8.18 -7.74 3.75
C LEU A 37 -7.60 -7.50 2.35
N ASN A 38 -8.43 -7.55 1.31
CA ASN A 38 -8.01 -7.29 -0.06
C ASN A 38 -7.56 -5.83 -0.24
N GLU A 39 -8.29 -4.86 0.31
CA GLU A 39 -7.88 -3.46 0.26
C GLU A 39 -6.54 -3.24 0.97
N VAL A 40 -6.37 -3.82 2.16
CA VAL A 40 -5.10 -3.73 2.92
C VAL A 40 -3.94 -4.34 2.12
N ARG A 41 -4.17 -5.45 1.39
CA ARG A 41 -3.16 -6.06 0.50
C ARG A 41 -2.80 -5.17 -0.68
N THR A 42 -3.80 -4.50 -1.29
CA THR A 42 -3.56 -3.53 -2.37
C THR A 42 -2.64 -2.41 -1.88
N VAL A 43 -2.99 -1.77 -0.75
CA VAL A 43 -2.20 -0.68 -0.17
C VAL A 43 -0.78 -1.13 0.20
N GLU A 44 -0.62 -2.35 0.73
CA GLU A 44 0.71 -2.91 1.04
C GLU A 44 1.56 -3.07 -0.23
N GLY A 45 0.97 -3.63 -1.29
CA GLY A 45 1.65 -3.82 -2.58
C GLY A 45 2.08 -2.49 -3.20
N GLU A 46 1.22 -1.48 -3.14
CA GLU A 46 1.54 -0.13 -3.64
C GLU A 46 2.66 0.52 -2.82
N ALA A 47 2.60 0.44 -1.50
CA ALA A 47 3.64 0.96 -0.62
C ALA A 47 5.02 0.29 -0.88
N ALA A 48 5.02 -1.02 -1.13
CA ALA A 48 6.22 -1.75 -1.54
C ALA A 48 6.73 -1.29 -2.92
N SER A 49 5.83 -1.05 -3.87
CA SER A 49 6.19 -0.52 -5.20
C SER A 49 6.85 0.86 -5.12
N PHE A 50 6.39 1.73 -4.22
CA PHE A 50 6.99 3.05 -4.01
C PHE A 50 8.41 2.97 -3.45
N LEU A 51 8.68 2.02 -2.55
CA LEU A 51 10.04 1.77 -2.05
C LEU A 51 11.00 1.35 -3.17
N ASP A 52 10.53 0.51 -4.09
CA ASP A 52 11.32 0.06 -5.22
C ASP A 52 11.58 1.19 -6.24
N GLN A 53 10.58 2.06 -6.49
CA GLN A 53 10.74 3.23 -7.35
C GLN A 53 11.86 4.17 -6.89
N ILE A 54 12.04 4.35 -5.57
CA ILE A 54 13.14 5.15 -5.01
C ILE A 54 14.50 4.59 -5.43
N SER A 55 14.68 3.27 -5.33
CA SER A 55 15.92 2.60 -5.74
C SER A 55 16.15 2.72 -7.25
N ARG A 56 15.09 2.57 -8.07
CA ARG A 56 15.17 2.72 -9.53
C ARG A 56 15.60 4.12 -9.97
N TYR A 57 15.17 5.16 -9.26
CA TYR A 57 15.61 6.53 -9.53
C TYR A 57 17.13 6.65 -9.42
N PHE A 58 17.72 6.18 -8.32
CA PHE A 58 19.17 6.26 -8.13
C PHE A 58 19.96 5.49 -9.20
N VAL A 59 19.50 4.28 -9.55
CA VAL A 59 20.14 3.48 -10.61
C VAL A 59 20.04 4.19 -11.96
N SER A 60 18.87 4.74 -12.29
CA SER A 60 18.65 5.46 -13.56
C SER A 60 19.50 6.72 -13.64
N ARG A 61 19.58 7.47 -12.53
CA ARG A 61 20.44 8.65 -12.40
C ARG A 61 21.90 8.32 -12.60
N ALA A 62 22.41 7.29 -11.93
CA ALA A 62 23.79 6.86 -12.06
C ALA A 62 24.15 6.48 -13.51
N ARG A 63 23.22 5.83 -14.22
CA ARG A 63 23.38 5.52 -15.65
C ARG A 63 23.49 6.78 -16.50
N LEU A 64 22.65 7.79 -16.27
CA LEU A 64 22.74 9.06 -16.99
C LEU A 64 24.03 9.82 -16.68
N ILE A 65 24.47 9.87 -15.42
CA ILE A 65 25.75 10.49 -15.04
C ILE A 65 26.92 9.79 -15.76
N THR A 66 26.90 8.46 -15.85
CA THR A 66 27.90 7.70 -16.59
C THR A 66 27.90 8.10 -18.08
N LYS A 67 26.73 8.39 -18.67
CA LYS A 67 26.63 8.88 -20.05
C LYS A 67 27.19 10.29 -20.22
N VAL A 68 26.93 11.20 -19.28
CA VAL A 68 27.54 12.55 -19.27
C VAL A 68 29.07 12.45 -19.22
N ALA A 69 29.61 11.58 -18.35
CA ALA A 69 31.05 11.38 -18.25
C ALA A 69 31.67 10.80 -19.53
N LYS A 70 30.99 9.87 -20.20
CA LYS A 70 31.46 9.24 -21.45
C LYS A 70 31.29 10.13 -22.69
N TYR A 71 30.26 10.96 -22.71
CA TYR A 71 29.88 11.79 -23.86
C TYR A 71 29.64 13.24 -23.43
N PRO A 72 30.69 13.97 -22.99
CA PRO A 72 30.52 15.28 -22.39
C PRO A 72 30.03 16.37 -23.35
N HIS A 73 30.08 16.12 -24.66
CA HIS A 73 29.59 17.00 -25.72
C HIS A 73 28.10 16.81 -26.04
N VAL A 74 27.46 15.76 -25.52
CA VAL A 74 26.03 15.51 -25.71
C VAL A 74 25.26 16.12 -24.56
N GLU A 75 24.83 17.37 -24.73
CA GLU A 75 24.12 18.14 -23.69
C GLU A 75 22.79 17.52 -23.26
N ASP A 76 22.15 16.73 -24.13
CA ASP A 76 20.89 16.05 -23.82
C ASP A 76 20.99 15.16 -22.58
N TYR A 77 22.16 14.56 -22.31
CA TYR A 77 22.34 13.76 -21.10
C TYR A 77 22.29 14.61 -19.82
N ARG A 78 22.81 15.85 -19.86
CA ARG A 78 22.69 16.77 -18.72
C ARG A 78 21.25 17.23 -18.56
N ARG A 79 20.56 17.54 -19.67
CA ARG A 79 19.13 17.91 -19.65
C ARG A 79 18.26 16.77 -19.10
N ALA A 80 18.49 15.54 -19.52
CA ALA A 80 17.76 14.37 -19.05
C ALA A 80 17.91 14.13 -17.55
N ILE A 81 19.07 14.44 -16.95
CA ILE A 81 19.25 14.39 -15.49
C ILE A 81 18.34 15.42 -14.81
N LEU A 82 18.30 16.66 -15.31
CA LEU A 82 17.45 17.72 -14.76
C LEU A 82 15.98 17.33 -14.83
N ASP A 83 15.51 16.87 -16.00
CA ASP A 83 14.11 16.45 -16.19
C ASP A 83 13.75 15.26 -15.29
N MET A 84 14.66 14.29 -15.12
CA MET A 84 14.44 13.14 -14.25
C MET A 84 14.43 13.53 -12.78
N ASP A 85 15.28 14.46 -12.35
CA ASP A 85 15.33 14.98 -10.98
C ASP A 85 14.04 15.76 -10.65
N GLU A 86 13.55 16.60 -11.59
CA GLU A 86 12.27 17.32 -11.45
C GLU A 86 11.08 16.34 -11.38
N LYS A 87 11.04 15.35 -12.28
CA LYS A 87 10.03 14.29 -12.23
C LYS A 87 10.07 13.55 -10.89
N GLN A 88 11.25 13.26 -10.36
CA GLN A 88 11.37 12.56 -9.09
C GLN A 88 10.83 13.38 -7.92
N PHE A 89 11.07 14.70 -7.92
CA PHE A 89 10.49 15.58 -6.92
C PHE A 89 8.95 15.53 -6.93
N ILE A 90 8.33 15.60 -8.11
CA ILE A 90 6.87 15.49 -8.26
C ILE A 90 6.38 14.11 -7.78
N ASN A 91 7.06 13.04 -8.21
CA ASN A 91 6.71 11.68 -7.81
C ASN A 91 6.75 11.48 -6.29
N ILE A 92 7.78 11.99 -5.60
CA ILE A 92 7.85 11.89 -4.13
C ILE A 92 6.64 12.57 -3.47
N ARG A 93 6.22 13.74 -3.97
CA ARG A 93 5.03 14.43 -3.44
C ARG A 93 3.74 13.65 -3.67
N LEU A 94 3.59 13.04 -4.85
CA LEU A 94 2.45 12.17 -5.16
C LEU A 94 2.43 10.95 -4.25
N VAL A 95 3.55 10.25 -4.10
CA VAL A 95 3.68 9.09 -3.20
C VAL A 95 3.29 9.44 -1.76
N LEU A 96 3.75 10.58 -1.22
CA LEU A 96 3.37 11.01 0.12
C LEU A 96 1.87 11.29 0.24
N THR A 97 1.28 11.88 -0.80
CA THR A 97 -0.16 12.19 -0.86
C THR A 97 -1.00 10.92 -0.92
N GLU A 98 -0.63 9.98 -1.80
CA GLU A 98 -1.30 8.68 -1.93
C GLU A 98 -1.20 7.87 -0.65
N MET A 99 -0.02 7.78 -0.04
CA MET A 99 0.14 7.08 1.23
C MET A 99 -0.75 7.65 2.33
N ARG A 100 -0.87 8.98 2.43
CA ARG A 100 -1.79 9.63 3.37
C ARG A 100 -3.24 9.25 3.07
N ASN A 101 -3.63 9.27 1.79
CA ASN A 101 -4.98 8.92 1.37
C ASN A 101 -5.30 7.45 1.70
N HIS A 102 -4.38 6.52 1.42
CA HIS A 102 -4.52 5.11 1.78
C HIS A 102 -4.74 4.90 3.27
N PHE A 103 -3.98 5.58 4.13
CA PHE A 103 -4.20 5.46 5.57
C PHE A 103 -5.58 5.99 5.98
N ALA A 104 -6.03 7.08 5.38
CA ALA A 104 -7.36 7.64 5.67
C ALA A 104 -8.48 6.69 5.20
N THR A 105 -8.39 6.13 4.00
CA THR A 105 -9.40 5.22 3.45
C THR A 105 -9.42 3.88 4.19
N LEU A 106 -8.26 3.29 4.49
CA LEU A 106 -8.16 2.08 5.31
C LEU A 106 -8.75 2.30 6.71
N HIS A 107 -8.41 3.41 7.35
CA HIS A 107 -8.97 3.74 8.67
C HIS A 107 -10.49 3.87 8.61
N ASP A 108 -11.03 4.61 7.64
CA ASP A 108 -12.48 4.78 7.46
C ASP A 108 -13.19 3.44 7.22
N MET A 109 -12.69 2.63 6.28
CA MET A 109 -13.23 1.32 5.94
C MET A 109 -13.22 0.37 7.14
N ILE A 110 -12.11 0.27 7.85
CA ILE A 110 -11.97 -0.63 9.01
C ILE A 110 -12.88 -0.16 10.14
N THR A 111 -12.93 1.15 10.41
CA THR A 111 -13.73 1.70 11.52
C THR A 111 -15.22 1.46 11.28
N LYS A 112 -15.72 1.70 10.06
CA LYS A 112 -17.12 1.48 9.70
C LYS A 112 -17.54 0.01 9.82
N ASN A 113 -16.60 -0.91 9.59
CA ASN A 113 -16.87 -2.36 9.54
C ASN A 113 -16.32 -3.11 10.76
N LEU A 114 -15.88 -2.41 11.82
CA LEU A 114 -15.10 -2.98 12.92
C LEU A 114 -15.79 -4.17 13.61
N GLU A 115 -17.10 -4.05 13.86
CA GLU A 115 -17.89 -5.12 14.49
C GLU A 115 -17.90 -6.40 13.65
N LYS A 116 -18.09 -6.28 12.32
CA LYS A 116 -18.08 -7.43 11.42
C LYS A 116 -16.68 -7.99 11.19
N ILE A 117 -15.65 -7.13 11.25
CA ILE A 117 -14.25 -7.58 11.20
C ILE A 117 -13.87 -8.39 12.44
N LYS A 118 -14.30 -7.98 13.65
CA LYS A 118 -13.99 -8.68 14.90
C LYS A 118 -14.87 -9.91 15.12
N THR A 119 -16.15 -9.82 14.78
CA THR A 119 -17.17 -10.85 14.98
C THR A 119 -17.99 -11.03 13.70
N PRO A 120 -17.48 -11.78 12.71
CA PRO A 120 -18.10 -11.91 11.39
C PRO A 120 -19.37 -12.76 11.41
N ARG A 121 -19.50 -13.68 12.36
CA ARG A 121 -20.69 -14.52 12.57
C ARG A 121 -21.41 -14.08 13.83
N ASN A 122 -22.71 -13.82 13.73
CA ASN A 122 -23.55 -13.64 14.90
C ASN A 122 -23.72 -15.00 15.59
N ASN A 123 -23.43 -15.07 16.89
CA ASN A 123 -23.82 -16.22 17.69
C ASN A 123 -25.32 -16.12 17.97
N ASN A 124 -26.14 -16.94 17.31
CA ASN A 124 -27.58 -17.05 17.61
C ASN A 124 -27.88 -17.55 19.03
N ILE A 125 -26.85 -17.81 19.86
CA ILE A 125 -26.97 -18.28 21.24
C ILE A 125 -27.55 -17.20 22.16
N GLU A 126 -27.35 -15.90 21.86
CA GLU A 126 -27.88 -14.81 22.70
C GLU A 126 -29.40 -14.62 22.61
N HIS A 127 -30.08 -15.21 21.62
CA HIS A 127 -31.54 -15.14 21.50
C HIS A 127 -32.28 -16.37 22.07
N MET A 128 -31.56 -17.28 22.74
CA MET A 128 -32.13 -18.52 23.30
C MET A 128 -32.29 -18.52 24.84
N TYR A 129 -32.03 -17.40 25.52
CA TYR A 129 -32.25 -17.26 26.97
C TYR A 129 -33.02 -15.99 27.32
#